data_AF-A0A7S2GB03-F1
#
_entry.id   AF-A0A7S2GB03-F1
#
_cell.length_a   1.000
_cell.length_b   1.000
_cell.length_c   1.000
_cell.angle_alpha   90.00
_cell.angle_beta   90.00
_cell.angle_gamma   90.00
#
_symmetry.space_group_name_H-M   'P 1'
#
loop_
_entity.id
_entity.type
_entity.pdbx_description
1 polymer ?
#
loop_
_entity_poly.entity_id
_entity_poly.type
_entity_poly.pdbx_seq_one_letter_code
_entity_poly.pdbx_strand_id
1 'polypeptide(L)'
;VAVAGAAAAARRRAGKQARTPMRQSAPGAAVATKEKVDLSAVLPDCPATIWNADDIDIDKLPKVKETAPLIVDANEIAEKIKELGEQAYFAQQRKEIMEQLQKHGAILFRNFEMMKDAAGFRTMYEALQLNPCLDPIHTSGLREMVDKKDAVYEAVNKPSLAQHYVGLHNESTFVKTATYGAFVCFKPATEGGGEFIIADGAKIIN
;
A
#
# COMPACT_ATOMS: atom_id res chain seq x y z
N VAL A 1 -22.50 10.95 -93.27
CA VAL A 1 -21.14 10.56 -93.70
C VAL A 1 -20.28 10.59 -92.44
N ALA A 2 -20.14 9.46 -91.75
CA ALA A 2 -19.00 8.53 -91.80
C ALA A 2 -17.83 9.04 -90.89
N VAL A 3 -17.13 8.26 -90.06
CA VAL A 3 -17.06 6.79 -89.83
C VAL A 3 -16.99 6.50 -88.32
N ALA A 4 -17.30 5.27 -87.90
CA ALA A 4 -17.18 4.79 -86.52
C ALA A 4 -15.72 4.63 -86.03
N GLY A 5 -15.54 4.58 -84.70
CA GLY A 5 -14.28 4.22 -84.05
C GLY A 5 -14.51 3.75 -82.62
N ALA A 6 -14.73 2.45 -82.42
CA ALA A 6 -14.92 1.85 -81.10
C ALA A 6 -13.58 1.42 -80.50
N ALA A 7 -13.32 1.71 -79.22
CA ALA A 7 -12.18 1.19 -78.48
C ALA A 7 -12.52 0.85 -77.02
N ALA A 8 -12.44 -0.46 -76.75
CA ALA A 8 -12.40 -1.20 -75.48
C ALA A 8 -12.54 -0.47 -74.12
N ALA A 9 -13.40 -1.04 -73.27
CA ALA A 9 -13.50 -0.71 -71.86
C ALA A 9 -12.28 -1.16 -71.04
N ALA A 10 -11.83 -0.30 -70.11
CA ALA A 10 -10.90 -0.66 -69.04
C ALA A 10 -11.50 -0.30 -67.67
N ARG A 11 -12.19 -1.25 -67.04
CA ARG A 11 -12.69 -1.11 -65.65
C ARG A 11 -11.51 -1.02 -64.68
N ARG A 12 -11.11 0.18 -64.26
CA ARG A 12 -10.17 0.36 -63.15
C ARG A 12 -10.81 -0.14 -61.85
N ARG A 13 -10.40 -1.34 -61.39
CA ARG A 13 -10.71 -1.81 -60.03
C ARG A 13 -10.05 -0.87 -59.02
N ALA A 14 -10.87 -0.21 -58.19
CA ALA A 14 -10.39 0.52 -57.04
C ALA A 14 -9.85 -0.47 -55.99
N GLY A 15 -8.53 -0.69 -55.99
CA GLY A 15 -7.85 -1.47 -54.96
C GLY A 15 -7.87 -0.70 -53.64
N LYS A 16 -8.75 -1.09 -52.70
CA LYS A 16 -8.67 -0.65 -51.30
C LYS A 16 -7.38 -1.21 -50.69
N GLN A 17 -6.29 -0.45 -50.73
CA GLN A 17 -5.13 -0.72 -49.89
C GLN A 17 -5.51 -0.48 -48.44
N ALA A 18 -5.70 -1.56 -47.68
CA ALA A 18 -5.83 -1.48 -46.23
C ALA A 18 -4.50 -1.00 -45.64
N ARG A 19 -4.43 0.29 -45.28
CA ARG A 19 -3.33 0.82 -44.47
C ARG A 19 -3.51 0.36 -43.03
N THR A 20 -2.93 -0.79 -42.69
CA THR A 20 -2.74 -1.17 -41.29
C THR A 20 -1.79 -0.15 -40.65
N PRO A 21 -2.19 0.59 -39.59
CA PRO A 21 -1.27 1.46 -38.89
C PRO A 21 -0.28 0.57 -38.13
N MET A 22 0.95 0.45 -38.64
CA MET A 22 2.02 -0.27 -37.97
C MET A 22 2.43 0.54 -36.74
N ARG A 23 1.82 0.21 -35.58
CA ARG A 23 2.12 0.83 -34.30
C ARG A 23 3.57 0.49 -33.93
N GLN A 24 4.49 1.39 -34.25
CA GLN A 24 5.87 1.29 -33.82
C GLN A 24 5.89 1.30 -32.29
N SER A 25 6.07 0.13 -31.69
CA SER A 25 6.43 0.01 -30.28
C SER A 25 7.75 0.74 -30.10
N ALA A 26 7.75 1.79 -29.27
CA ALA A 26 9.00 2.36 -28.78
C ALA A 26 9.84 1.24 -28.15
N PRO A 27 11.18 1.23 -28.33
CA PRO A 27 12.02 0.24 -27.67
C PRO A 27 11.79 0.34 -26.17
N GLY A 28 11.29 -0.74 -25.57
CA GLY A 28 11.03 -0.78 -24.14
C GLY A 28 12.35 -0.53 -23.42
N ALA A 29 12.42 0.56 -22.66
CA ALA A 29 13.54 0.79 -21.76
C ALA A 29 13.62 -0.43 -20.84
N ALA A 30 14.73 -1.16 -20.91
CA ALA A 30 14.94 -2.33 -20.08
C ALA A 30 14.92 -1.87 -18.62
N VAL A 31 13.83 -2.18 -17.91
CA VAL A 31 13.78 -1.99 -16.47
C VAL A 31 14.86 -2.89 -15.90
N ALA A 32 15.93 -2.28 -15.40
CA ALA A 32 17.01 -3.02 -14.78
C ALA A 32 16.44 -3.82 -13.62
N THR A 33 16.34 -5.13 -13.79
CA THR A 33 15.96 -6.05 -12.72
C THR A 33 17.09 -6.05 -11.70
N LYS A 34 17.03 -5.17 -10.70
CA LYS A 34 17.73 -5.39 -9.41
C LYS A 34 17.45 -6.85 -9.04
N GLU A 35 18.48 -7.63 -8.73
CA GLU A 35 18.30 -9.02 -8.32
C GLU A 35 17.28 -9.07 -7.18
N LYS A 36 16.30 -9.98 -7.31
CA LYS A 36 15.34 -10.22 -6.23
C LYS A 36 16.11 -10.88 -5.09
N VAL A 37 16.50 -10.06 -4.11
CA VAL A 37 17.08 -10.57 -2.86
C VAL A 37 15.99 -11.40 -2.18
N ASP A 38 16.21 -12.71 -2.09
CA ASP A 38 15.36 -13.58 -1.29
C ASP A 38 15.60 -13.27 0.20
N LEU A 39 14.52 -12.93 0.89
CA LEU A 39 14.50 -12.49 2.29
C LEU A 39 13.67 -13.42 3.16
N SER A 40 13.17 -14.53 2.61
CA SER A 40 12.43 -15.57 3.33
C SER A 40 13.25 -16.23 4.45
N ALA A 41 14.58 -16.18 4.35
CA ALA A 41 15.51 -16.63 5.38
C ALA A 41 15.63 -15.68 6.60
N VAL A 42 15.04 -14.47 6.54
CA VAL A 42 15.13 -13.43 7.59
C VAL A 42 13.76 -13.12 8.18
N LEU A 43 12.70 -13.14 7.37
CA LEU A 43 11.32 -12.91 7.79
C LEU A 43 10.40 -14.00 7.25
N PRO A 44 9.45 -14.52 8.05
CA PRO A 44 8.48 -15.48 7.55
C PRO A 44 7.55 -14.81 6.54
N ASP A 45 7.08 -15.57 5.55
CA ASP A 45 6.00 -15.17 4.66
C ASP A 45 4.77 -14.70 5.45
N CYS A 46 4.08 -13.66 4.98
CA CYS A 46 2.76 -13.32 5.51
C CYS A 46 1.77 -14.48 5.30
N PRO A 47 0.76 -14.65 6.20
CA PRO A 47 -0.20 -15.73 6.08
C PRO A 47 -1.03 -15.59 4.80
N ALA A 48 -1.45 -16.72 4.23
CA ALA A 48 -2.31 -16.74 3.04
C ALA A 48 -3.63 -16.00 3.31
N THR A 49 -4.08 -15.20 2.35
CA THR A 49 -5.34 -14.46 2.52
C THR A 49 -6.52 -15.42 2.48
N ILE A 50 -7.33 -15.42 3.54
CA ILE A 50 -8.59 -16.16 3.60
C ILE A 50 -9.73 -15.18 3.35
N TRP A 51 -10.32 -15.27 2.16
CA TRP A 51 -11.57 -14.59 1.86
C TRP A 51 -12.75 -15.49 2.17
N ASN A 52 -13.71 -14.96 2.92
CA ASN A 52 -15.06 -15.48 2.96
C ASN A 52 -16.03 -14.31 2.73
N ALA A 53 -16.81 -14.39 1.66
CA ALA A 53 -17.88 -13.45 1.34
C ALA A 53 -19.28 -14.09 1.42
N ASP A 54 -19.33 -15.39 1.71
CA ASP A 54 -20.57 -16.13 1.89
C ASP A 54 -21.27 -15.64 3.17
N ASP A 55 -22.60 -15.60 3.14
CA ASP A 55 -23.47 -15.18 4.25
C ASP A 55 -23.24 -13.74 4.80
N ILE A 56 -22.51 -12.86 4.06
CA ILE A 56 -22.42 -11.43 4.41
C ILE A 56 -23.74 -10.73 4.06
N ASP A 57 -24.56 -10.52 5.09
CA ASP A 57 -25.76 -9.70 5.02
C ASP A 57 -25.42 -8.22 5.29
N ILE A 58 -25.32 -7.45 4.20
CA ILE A 58 -24.97 -6.02 4.22
C ILE A 58 -25.98 -5.21 5.07
N ASP A 59 -27.27 -5.54 5.00
CA ASP A 59 -28.34 -4.84 5.71
C ASP A 59 -28.30 -5.11 7.23
N LYS A 60 -27.57 -6.14 7.67
CA LYS A 60 -27.36 -6.51 9.08
C LYS A 60 -25.97 -6.17 9.64
N LEU A 61 -25.14 -5.42 8.90
CA LEU A 61 -23.83 -5.01 9.40
C LEU A 61 -23.94 -4.17 10.68
N PRO A 62 -23.01 -4.32 11.63
CA PRO A 62 -23.02 -3.54 12.87
C PRO A 62 -22.72 -2.07 12.58
N LYS A 63 -23.56 -1.18 13.13
CA LYS A 63 -23.36 0.27 13.02
C LYS A 63 -22.04 0.70 13.66
N VAL A 64 -21.13 1.24 12.86
CA VAL A 64 -19.86 1.78 13.34
C VAL A 64 -20.07 3.12 14.04
N LYS A 65 -19.86 3.15 15.36
CA LYS A 65 -20.00 4.36 16.19
C LYS A 65 -18.67 5.07 16.45
N GLU A 66 -17.58 4.33 16.39
CA GLU A 66 -16.25 4.77 16.81
C GLU A 66 -15.57 5.65 15.76
N THR A 67 -14.61 6.48 16.14
CA THR A 67 -13.80 7.27 15.21
C THR A 67 -12.51 6.55 14.84
N ALA A 68 -12.13 6.59 13.57
CA ALA A 68 -10.86 6.11 13.05
C ALA A 68 -10.05 7.31 12.50
N PRO A 69 -8.76 7.47 12.85
CA PRO A 69 -8.04 6.68 13.85
C PRO A 69 -8.40 7.12 15.27
N LEU A 70 -8.20 6.24 16.26
CA LEU A 70 -8.00 6.69 17.64
C LEU A 70 -6.65 7.41 17.73
N ILE A 71 -6.58 8.57 18.36
CA ILE A 71 -5.31 9.27 18.58
C ILE A 71 -4.80 8.91 19.97
N VAL A 72 -3.53 8.49 20.05
CA VAL A 72 -2.79 8.32 21.30
C VAL A 72 -1.61 9.27 21.23
N ASP A 73 -1.68 10.38 21.96
CA ASP A 73 -0.67 11.44 21.93
C ASP A 73 0.23 11.34 23.16
N ALA A 74 1.55 11.16 22.97
CA ALA A 74 2.51 11.03 24.07
C ALA A 74 2.51 12.25 25.01
N ASN A 75 2.16 13.44 24.51
CA ASN A 75 2.05 14.65 25.34
C ASN A 75 0.88 14.60 26.32
N GLU A 76 -0.23 13.92 25.96
CA GLU A 76 -1.40 13.75 26.83
C GLU A 76 -1.16 12.71 27.94
N ILE A 77 -0.20 11.80 27.72
CA ILE A 77 0.19 10.75 28.68
C ILE A 77 1.62 10.95 29.24
N ALA A 78 2.17 12.16 29.15
CA ALA A 78 3.58 12.46 29.40
C ALA A 78 4.11 11.93 30.74
N GLU A 79 3.33 12.01 31.84
CA GLU A 79 3.76 11.48 33.14
C GLU A 79 3.90 9.94 33.14
N LYS A 80 3.02 9.21 32.44
CA LYS A 80 3.16 7.74 32.29
C LYS A 80 4.40 7.38 31.46
N ILE A 81 4.69 8.15 30.41
CA ILE A 81 5.88 7.95 29.57
C ILE A 81 7.16 8.26 30.35
N LYS A 82 7.15 9.29 31.20
CA LYS A 82 8.26 9.69 32.07
C LYS A 82 8.51 8.69 33.21
N GLU A 83 7.47 8.05 33.74
CA GLU A 83 7.58 7.01 34.76
C GLU A 83 8.12 5.68 34.19
N LEU A 84 7.58 5.24 33.05
CA LEU A 84 7.84 3.89 32.51
C LEU A 84 8.92 3.86 31.42
N GLY A 85 9.04 4.92 30.62
CA GLY A 85 9.65 4.89 29.29
C GLY A 85 8.69 4.35 28.22
N GLU A 86 8.85 4.79 26.97
CA GLU A 86 7.93 4.49 25.87
C GLU A 86 7.81 2.98 25.58
N GLN A 87 8.93 2.25 25.51
CA GLN A 87 8.93 0.80 25.28
C GLN A 87 8.14 0.03 26.35
N ALA A 88 8.33 0.39 27.63
CA ALA A 88 7.62 -0.27 28.73
C ALA A 88 6.13 0.11 28.75
N TYR A 89 5.79 1.35 28.38
CA TYR A 89 4.40 1.76 28.15
C TYR A 89 3.73 0.86 27.10
N PHE A 90 4.32 0.69 25.92
CA PHE A 90 3.77 -0.20 24.87
C PHE A 90 3.65 -1.66 25.36
N ALA A 91 4.66 -2.18 26.06
CA ALA A 91 4.65 -3.55 26.54
C ALA A 91 3.57 -3.82 27.61
N GLN A 92 3.36 -2.87 28.53
CA GLN A 92 2.35 -2.96 29.58
C GLN A 92 0.93 -2.72 29.06
N GLN A 93 0.77 -1.74 28.16
CA GLN A 93 -0.53 -1.37 27.58
C GLN A 93 -0.91 -2.21 26.37
N ARG A 94 -0.07 -3.18 25.93
CA ARG A 94 -0.29 -4.03 24.74
C ARG A 94 -1.72 -4.54 24.63
N LYS A 95 -2.29 -5.08 25.72
CA LYS A 95 -3.65 -5.63 25.69
C LYS A 95 -4.68 -4.57 25.33
N GLU A 96 -4.67 -3.45 26.05
CA GLU A 96 -5.60 -2.34 25.81
C GLU A 96 -5.38 -1.74 24.41
N ILE A 97 -4.12 -1.54 23.98
CA ILE A 97 -3.78 -1.05 22.64
C ILE A 97 -4.36 -1.96 21.54
N MET A 98 -4.23 -3.28 21.67
CA MET A 98 -4.78 -4.21 20.68
C MET A 98 -6.31 -4.26 20.70
N GLU A 99 -6.94 -4.15 21.88
CA GLU A 99 -8.40 -4.02 22.02
C GLU A 99 -8.92 -2.71 21.39
N GLN A 100 -8.22 -1.59 21.60
CA GLN A 100 -8.54 -0.31 20.96
C GLN A 100 -8.31 -0.35 19.45
N LEU A 101 -7.26 -1.02 18.96
CA LEU A 101 -7.01 -1.17 17.53
C LEU A 101 -8.14 -1.97 16.85
N GLN A 102 -8.59 -3.06 17.48
CA GLN A 102 -9.73 -3.85 17.00
C GLN A 102 -11.05 -3.04 17.05
N LYS A 103 -11.22 -2.17 18.05
CA LYS A 103 -12.42 -1.33 18.23
C LYS A 103 -12.49 -0.14 17.27
N HIS A 104 -11.36 0.49 16.97
CA HIS A 104 -11.26 1.73 16.18
C HIS A 104 -10.76 1.52 14.75
N GLY A 105 -10.30 0.32 14.39
CA GLY A 105 -9.75 -0.03 13.07
C GLY A 105 -8.34 0.52 12.81
N ALA A 106 -7.99 1.69 13.37
CA ALA A 106 -6.67 2.30 13.29
C ALA A 106 -6.34 3.11 14.56
N ILE A 107 -5.05 3.16 14.90
CA ILE A 107 -4.51 4.05 15.95
C ILE A 107 -3.42 4.93 15.33
N LEU A 108 -3.47 6.23 15.61
CA LEU A 108 -2.40 7.19 15.34
C LEU A 108 -1.66 7.46 16.66
N PHE A 109 -0.48 6.86 16.80
CA PHE A 109 0.47 7.23 17.85
C PHE A 109 1.18 8.53 17.44
N ARG A 110 1.10 9.57 18.27
CA ARG A 110 1.68 10.90 17.99
C ARG A 110 2.66 11.31 19.09
N ASN A 111 3.70 12.05 18.71
CA ASN A 111 4.68 12.70 19.60
C ASN A 111 5.54 11.76 20.46
N PHE A 112 5.59 10.47 20.11
CA PHE A 112 6.54 9.50 20.69
C PHE A 112 7.95 9.75 20.10
N GLU A 113 8.96 9.79 20.96
CA GLU A 113 10.36 10.01 20.57
C GLU A 113 11.02 8.74 20.04
N MET A 114 10.66 7.56 20.55
CA MET A 114 11.26 6.28 20.20
C MET A 114 11.05 5.94 18.71
N MET A 115 9.88 6.24 18.15
CA MET A 115 9.53 5.87 16.77
C MET A 115 10.06 6.83 15.69
N LYS A 116 11.05 7.67 16.00
CA LYS A 116 11.65 8.60 15.03
C LYS A 116 12.65 7.96 14.06
N ASP A 117 13.07 6.72 14.31
CA ASP A 117 13.92 5.94 13.41
C ASP A 117 13.43 4.48 13.26
N ALA A 118 14.06 3.73 12.35
CA ALA A 118 13.66 2.35 12.05
C ALA A 118 13.83 1.38 13.23
N ALA A 119 14.82 1.60 14.10
CA ALA A 119 15.15 0.69 15.21
C ALA A 119 14.20 0.88 16.41
N GLY A 120 13.73 2.11 16.66
CA GLY A 120 12.70 2.41 17.65
C GLY A 120 11.26 2.39 17.10
N PHE A 121 11.07 2.24 15.78
CA PHE A 121 9.81 1.82 15.16
C PHE A 121 9.64 0.29 15.19
N ARG A 122 10.72 -0.45 14.89
CA ARG A 122 11.04 -1.73 15.58
C ARG A 122 11.12 -1.48 17.09
N THR A 123 11.27 -2.46 17.98
CA THR A 123 11.07 -2.25 19.44
C THR A 123 9.61 -1.93 19.85
N MET A 124 8.90 -0.98 19.21
CA MET A 124 7.46 -0.74 19.43
C MET A 124 6.61 -1.95 19.02
N TYR A 125 6.81 -2.47 17.80
CA TYR A 125 6.14 -3.69 17.34
C TYR A 125 6.42 -4.89 18.24
N GLU A 126 7.67 -5.02 18.68
CA GLU A 126 8.12 -6.12 19.52
C GLU A 126 7.52 -6.02 20.94
N ALA A 127 7.39 -4.80 21.48
CA ALA A 127 6.67 -4.54 22.72
C ALA A 127 5.16 -4.87 22.61
N LEU A 128 4.55 -4.58 21.47
CA LEU A 128 3.19 -5.01 21.12
C LEU A 128 3.07 -6.49 20.73
N GLN A 129 4.18 -7.24 20.69
CA GLN A 129 4.25 -8.64 20.23
C GLN A 129 3.68 -8.86 18.82
N LEU A 130 3.75 -7.84 17.97
CA LEU A 130 3.40 -7.88 16.56
C LEU A 130 4.60 -8.42 15.78
N ASN A 131 4.55 -9.71 15.42
CA ASN A 131 5.59 -10.32 14.61
C ASN A 131 5.46 -9.86 13.14
N PRO A 132 6.47 -9.19 12.56
CA PRO A 132 6.41 -8.79 11.16
C PRO A 132 6.51 -10.00 10.24
N CYS A 133 5.95 -9.84 9.04
CA CYS A 133 6.02 -10.83 7.98
C CYS A 133 6.41 -10.20 6.64
N LEU A 134 6.85 -11.03 5.71
CA LEU A 134 7.35 -10.64 4.40
C LEU A 134 6.16 -10.35 3.46
N ASP A 135 5.86 -9.07 3.26
CA ASP A 135 4.79 -8.57 2.37
C ASP A 135 5.06 -9.03 0.91
N PRO A 136 4.12 -9.66 0.20
CA PRO A 136 4.29 -10.05 -1.21
C PRO A 136 4.84 -8.95 -2.13
N ILE A 137 4.57 -7.68 -1.83
CA ILE A 137 5.06 -6.54 -2.62
C ILE A 137 6.59 -6.41 -2.61
N HIS A 138 7.32 -7.03 -1.66
CA HIS A 138 8.79 -7.03 -1.67
C HIS A 138 9.34 -7.63 -2.98
N THR A 139 8.63 -8.59 -3.59
CA THR A 139 9.01 -9.22 -4.86
C THR A 139 8.79 -8.34 -6.11
N SER A 140 8.11 -7.19 -5.96
CA SER A 140 7.77 -6.28 -7.06
C SER A 140 8.93 -5.35 -7.46
N GLY A 141 9.92 -5.17 -6.60
CA GLY A 141 11.00 -4.18 -6.79
C GLY A 141 10.54 -2.71 -6.69
N LEU A 142 9.35 -2.44 -6.15
CA LEU A 142 8.83 -1.09 -5.97
C LEU A 142 9.17 -0.45 -4.61
N ARG A 143 9.44 -1.25 -3.58
CA ARG A 143 9.83 -0.81 -2.23
C ARG A 143 11.24 -1.33 -1.92
N GLU A 144 12.09 -0.48 -1.35
CA GLU A 144 13.39 -0.87 -0.82
C GLU A 144 13.24 -1.11 0.70
N MET A 145 13.88 -2.14 1.26
CA MET A 145 13.91 -2.31 2.72
C MET A 145 14.92 -1.33 3.32
N VAL A 146 14.57 -0.71 4.43
CA VAL A 146 15.45 0.20 5.18
C VAL A 146 16.60 -0.58 5.84
N ASP A 147 16.27 -1.72 6.47
CA ASP A 147 17.22 -2.79 6.79
C ASP A 147 16.51 -4.15 6.56
N LYS A 148 17.26 -5.16 6.11
CA LYS A 148 16.76 -6.52 5.88
C LYS A 148 16.19 -7.18 7.14
N LYS A 149 16.65 -6.77 8.33
CA LYS A 149 16.27 -7.35 9.62
C LYS A 149 15.01 -6.73 10.23
N ASP A 150 14.68 -5.50 9.86
CA ASP A 150 13.70 -4.68 10.59
C ASP A 150 12.28 -4.78 10.02
N ALA A 151 12.11 -5.43 8.87
CA ALA A 151 10.84 -5.51 8.13
C ALA A 151 10.21 -4.15 7.76
N VAL A 152 10.99 -3.07 7.86
CA VAL A 152 10.57 -1.72 7.46
C VAL A 152 10.88 -1.53 5.99
N TYR A 153 9.83 -1.26 5.21
CA TYR A 153 9.92 -0.92 3.79
C TYR A 153 9.76 0.58 3.61
N GLU A 154 10.57 1.18 2.74
CA GLU A 154 10.27 2.52 2.25
C GLU A 154 9.01 2.46 1.37
N ALA A 155 8.03 3.32 1.66
CA ALA A 155 6.92 3.58 0.75
C ALA A 155 7.45 4.16 -0.58
N VAL A 156 6.62 4.19 -1.63
CA VAL A 156 7.09 4.50 -2.99
C VAL A 156 7.56 5.98 -3.11
N ASN A 157 8.86 6.19 -2.91
CA ASN A 157 9.51 7.50 -2.89
C ASN A 157 10.24 7.80 -4.23
N LYS A 158 9.56 7.59 -5.35
CA LYS A 158 10.10 7.90 -6.68
C LYS A 158 9.72 9.34 -7.06
N PRO A 159 10.66 10.24 -7.42
CA PRO A 159 10.33 11.63 -7.78
C PRO A 159 9.29 11.76 -8.90
N SER A 160 9.29 10.83 -9.87
CA SER A 160 8.30 10.76 -10.96
C SER A 160 6.88 10.42 -10.51
N LEU A 161 6.69 9.98 -9.26
CA LEU A 161 5.41 9.63 -8.66
C LEU A 161 5.02 10.58 -7.51
N ALA A 162 5.82 11.62 -7.22
CA ALA A 162 5.56 12.57 -6.13
C ALA A 162 4.25 13.37 -6.28
N GLN A 163 3.67 13.40 -7.48
CA GLN A 163 2.36 14.03 -7.78
C GLN A 163 1.27 12.98 -8.09
N HIS A 164 1.54 11.70 -7.86
CA HIS A 164 0.58 10.63 -8.13
C HIS A 164 -0.33 10.39 -6.92
N TYR A 165 -1.63 10.54 -7.13
CA TYR A 165 -2.63 10.15 -6.13
C TYR A 165 -2.79 8.63 -6.09
N VAL A 166 -2.36 8.00 -5.00
CA VAL A 166 -2.62 6.59 -4.72
C VAL A 166 -4.06 6.45 -4.20
N GLY A 167 -4.92 5.77 -4.96
CA GLY A 167 -6.31 5.55 -4.58
C GLY A 167 -6.46 4.65 -3.34
N LEU A 168 -7.60 4.77 -2.65
CA LEU A 168 -7.94 3.92 -1.50
C LEU A 168 -7.94 2.43 -1.89
N HIS A 169 -7.27 1.62 -1.08
CA HIS A 169 -7.17 0.17 -1.23
C HIS A 169 -6.89 -0.48 0.14
N ASN A 170 -7.06 -1.80 0.22
CA ASN A 170 -6.51 -2.61 1.30
C ASN A 170 -5.21 -3.26 0.79
N GLU A 171 -4.17 -3.33 1.64
CA GLU A 171 -2.82 -3.78 1.23
C GLU A 171 -2.77 -5.29 0.97
N SER A 172 -2.08 -5.70 -0.10
CA SER A 172 -1.74 -7.10 -0.48
C SER A 172 -2.85 -8.18 -0.37
N THR A 173 -4.14 -7.82 -0.42
CA THR A 173 -5.25 -8.73 -0.07
C THR A 173 -5.56 -9.88 -1.04
N PHE A 174 -4.74 -10.15 -2.06
CA PHE A 174 -5.03 -11.18 -3.08
C PHE A 174 -4.25 -12.50 -2.93
N VAL A 175 -3.20 -12.56 -2.11
CA VAL A 175 -2.34 -13.76 -2.01
C VAL A 175 -1.94 -14.06 -0.57
N LYS A 176 -1.24 -13.12 0.08
CA LYS A 176 -0.85 -13.19 1.49
C LYS A 176 -1.00 -11.79 2.07
N THR A 177 -1.58 -11.65 3.24
CA THR A 177 -1.79 -10.35 3.89
C THR A 177 -1.55 -10.45 5.39
N ALA A 178 -1.01 -9.40 5.98
CA ALA A 178 -1.01 -9.24 7.43
C ALA A 178 -2.42 -8.80 7.89
N THR A 179 -2.83 -9.18 9.10
CA THR A 179 -4.06 -8.67 9.73
C THR A 179 -3.97 -7.18 10.04
N TYR A 180 -2.76 -6.68 10.29
CA TYR A 180 -2.46 -5.29 10.63
C TYR A 180 -1.31 -4.80 9.76
N GLY A 181 -1.43 -3.57 9.24
CA GLY A 181 -0.35 -2.80 8.67
C GLY A 181 -0.03 -1.59 9.54
N ALA A 182 1.18 -1.06 9.45
CA ALA A 182 1.60 0.10 10.23
C ALA A 182 2.60 0.95 9.46
N PHE A 183 2.54 2.26 9.70
CA PHE A 183 3.22 3.30 8.92
C PHE A 183 3.87 4.31 9.87
N VAL A 184 4.98 4.90 9.44
CA VAL A 184 5.71 5.94 10.18
C VAL A 184 6.20 7.03 9.23
N CYS A 185 6.23 8.25 9.73
CA CYS A 185 6.77 9.40 9.02
C CYS A 185 8.15 9.77 9.62
N PHE A 186 9.23 9.17 9.10
CA PHE A 186 10.59 9.59 9.46
C PHE A 186 10.97 10.94 8.84
N LYS A 187 10.35 11.30 7.72
CA LYS A 187 10.56 12.57 7.01
C LYS A 187 9.23 13.11 6.49
N PRO A 188 8.73 14.25 7.00
CA PRO A 188 7.52 14.87 6.47
C PRO A 188 7.74 15.47 5.08
N ALA A 189 6.68 15.61 4.31
CA ALA A 189 6.69 16.34 3.04
C ALA A 189 6.99 17.83 3.28
N THR A 190 7.82 18.43 2.43
CA THR A 190 8.29 19.82 2.59
C THR A 190 7.50 20.85 1.77
N GLU A 191 6.75 20.40 0.76
CA GLU A 191 6.06 21.27 -0.21
C GLU A 191 4.52 21.14 -0.12
N GLY A 192 4.02 20.52 0.95
CA GLY A 192 2.63 20.09 1.10
C GLY A 192 2.37 18.72 0.46
N GLY A 193 1.20 18.15 0.74
CA GLY A 193 0.87 16.77 0.33
C GLY A 193 1.56 15.72 1.21
N GLY A 194 1.54 14.47 0.74
CA GLY A 194 2.18 13.34 1.42
C GLY A 194 1.40 12.82 2.65
N GLU A 195 0.17 13.28 2.86
CA GLU A 195 -0.72 12.80 3.91
C GLU A 195 -1.12 11.34 3.64
N PHE A 196 -1.02 10.49 4.67
CA PHE A 196 -1.51 9.11 4.58
C PHE A 196 -3.01 9.09 4.89
N ILE A 197 -3.84 9.18 3.84
CA ILE A 197 -5.30 9.16 3.96
C ILE A 197 -5.76 7.74 4.29
N ILE A 198 -6.44 7.58 5.43
CA ILE A 198 -7.12 6.35 5.81
C ILE A 198 -8.64 6.54 5.71
N ALA A 199 -9.35 5.45 5.44
CA ALA A 199 -10.80 5.41 5.45
C ALA A 199 -11.28 4.13 6.15
N ASP A 200 -12.34 4.26 6.94
CA ASP A 200 -12.97 3.15 7.64
C ASP A 200 -13.90 2.40 6.66
N GLY A 201 -13.47 1.22 6.22
CA GLY A 201 -14.22 0.40 5.26
C GLY A 201 -15.61 -0.01 5.76
N ALA A 202 -15.80 -0.18 7.07
CA ALA A 202 -17.10 -0.52 7.63
C ALA A 202 -18.06 0.69 7.64
N LYS A 203 -17.53 1.93 7.75
CA LYS A 203 -18.31 3.17 7.56
C LYS A 203 -18.58 3.53 6.10
N ILE A 204 -17.81 3.02 5.15
CA ILE A 204 -18.11 3.21 3.72
C ILE A 204 -19.36 2.40 3.31
N ILE A 205 -19.63 1.30 4.03
CA ILE A 205 -20.72 0.36 3.72
C ILE A 205 -22.00 0.63 4.56
N ASN A 206 -21.87 1.20 5.77
CA ASN A 206 -22.98 1.58 6.68
C ASN A 206 -23.65 2.92 6.33
#